data_AF-A0A1H0L6L5-F1
#
_entry.id   AF-A0A1H0L6L5-F1
#
_cell.length_a   1.000
_cell.length_b   1.000
_cell.length_c   1.000
_cell.angle_alpha   90.00
_cell.angle_beta   90.00
_cell.angle_gamma   90.00
#
_symmetry.space_group_name_H-M   'P 1'
#
loop_
_entity.id
_entity.type
_entity.pdbx_description
1 polymer ?
#
loop_
_entity_poly.entity_id
_entity_poly.type
_entity_poly.pdbx_seq_one_letter_code
_entity_poly.pdbx_strand_id
1 'polypeptide(L)'
;MSSDRPRGPADVVPEGEDPGVTGSTADTGPIRPAQGRRARRREQEAAKKGSLLRELPVLLLVAFVLALLVKTFLVQAFFIPSGSMEQTLHGCPGCTGDRVLVNKVPYWFGEPEPGDIVVFEGPESWSPEVQIDEPGNAVSSALLWLGRAIGVAPPSEDDFVKRVIATGGQTVQCCDAEGRVTVDGEPLEEPYVFEDTPLESRAFSAVTVPEGRLWVMGDHRSASADSRQHVGDEFSGTVAVDDVIGKAALIVWPLDRFGTLGSPDIQGTEAAGAPDRPLPVSGPAAIAAPYALGFVGAVPLTLWRRRRRSRSRAG
;
A
#
# COMPACT_ATOMS: atom_id res chain seq x y z
N MET A 1 45.50 -31.11 -48.04
CA MET A 1 46.86 -31.60 -48.35
C MET A 1 47.61 -31.74 -47.04
N SER A 2 48.23 -32.90 -46.82
CA SER A 2 49.43 -33.20 -46.01
C SER A 2 49.75 -32.37 -44.76
N SER A 3 50.18 -32.90 -43.62
CA SER A 3 50.65 -34.23 -43.20
C SER A 3 51.33 -33.98 -41.85
N ASP A 4 51.13 -34.80 -40.83
CA ASP A 4 52.25 -35.52 -40.20
C ASP A 4 51.80 -36.50 -39.10
N ARG A 5 52.43 -37.68 -39.12
CA ARG A 5 52.44 -38.73 -38.07
C ARG A 5 53.68 -38.45 -37.15
N PRO A 6 54.30 -39.38 -36.35
CA PRO A 6 54.02 -40.81 -36.05
C PRO A 6 54.40 -41.33 -34.63
N ARG A 7 54.22 -42.66 -34.46
CA ARG A 7 54.93 -43.65 -33.59
C ARG A 7 54.60 -43.60 -32.09
N GLY A 8 54.14 -44.68 -31.42
CA GLY A 8 54.58 -46.10 -31.42
C GLY A 8 55.64 -46.32 -30.31
N PRO A 9 55.87 -47.51 -29.69
CA PRO A 9 55.47 -48.85 -30.14
C PRO A 9 55.10 -49.90 -29.03
N ALA A 10 54.87 -51.13 -29.52
CA ALA A 10 55.28 -52.45 -29.00
C ALA A 10 54.44 -53.21 -27.95
N ASP A 11 53.70 -54.18 -28.46
CA ASP A 11 53.86 -55.65 -28.30
C ASP A 11 54.13 -56.23 -26.90
N VAL A 12 53.35 -57.28 -26.55
CA VAL A 12 53.80 -58.66 -26.24
C VAL A 12 52.59 -59.52 -25.84
N VAL A 13 52.43 -60.66 -26.54
CA VAL A 13 51.57 -61.84 -26.26
C VAL A 13 52.56 -62.90 -25.69
N PRO A 14 52.25 -63.82 -24.73
CA PRO A 14 51.22 -64.87 -24.89
C PRO A 14 50.57 -65.52 -23.64
N GLU A 15 49.51 -66.27 -23.95
CA GLU A 15 49.01 -67.56 -23.43
C GLU A 15 49.39 -68.11 -22.04
N GLY A 16 48.42 -68.75 -21.37
CA GLY A 16 48.67 -69.70 -20.28
C GLY A 16 47.42 -70.12 -19.48
N GLU A 17 46.96 -71.34 -19.73
CA GLU A 17 46.37 -72.32 -18.78
C GLU A 17 45.00 -72.10 -18.08
N ASP A 18 44.03 -72.93 -18.50
CA ASP A 18 43.02 -73.65 -17.67
C ASP A 18 43.76 -74.76 -16.85
N PRO A 19 43.21 -75.48 -15.82
CA PRO A 19 41.82 -75.55 -15.37
C PRO A 19 41.58 -75.71 -13.83
N GLY A 20 40.30 -75.67 -13.43
CA GLY A 20 39.79 -76.72 -12.54
C GLY A 20 39.19 -76.34 -11.17
N VAL A 21 38.09 -77.07 -10.88
CA VAL A 21 37.64 -77.55 -9.56
C VAL A 21 36.47 -76.81 -8.87
N THR A 22 35.27 -77.28 -9.25
CA THR A 22 34.16 -77.85 -8.44
C THR A 22 33.54 -77.16 -7.22
N GLY A 23 32.20 -77.22 -7.21
CA GLY A 23 31.33 -77.21 -6.02
C GLY A 23 30.82 -75.82 -5.66
N SER A 24 29.58 -75.58 -5.26
CA SER A 24 28.44 -76.42 -4.92
C SER A 24 27.25 -75.48 -4.68
N THR A 25 26.05 -76.02 -4.83
CA THR A 25 24.76 -75.53 -4.29
C THR A 25 24.18 -74.20 -4.79
N ALA A 26 23.11 -74.38 -5.54
CA ALA A 26 22.02 -73.45 -5.77
C ALA A 26 21.53 -72.75 -4.49
N ASP A 27 21.39 -71.43 -4.55
CA ASP A 27 20.35 -70.70 -3.84
C ASP A 27 19.65 -69.77 -4.84
N THR A 28 18.56 -70.26 -5.43
CA THR A 28 17.73 -69.53 -6.37
C THR A 28 16.75 -68.66 -5.59
N GLY A 29 17.23 -67.52 -5.10
CA GLY A 29 16.35 -66.43 -4.66
C GLY A 29 15.75 -65.72 -5.87
N PRO A 30 14.42 -65.45 -5.93
CA PRO A 30 13.81 -64.83 -7.09
C PRO A 30 14.31 -63.39 -7.27
N ILE A 31 14.94 -63.11 -8.41
CA ILE A 31 15.29 -61.76 -8.87
C ILE A 31 13.98 -60.99 -9.06
N ARG A 32 13.62 -60.14 -8.09
CA ARG A 32 12.50 -59.19 -8.22
C ARG A 32 12.84 -58.14 -9.28
N PRO A 33 11.97 -57.86 -10.25
CA PRO A 33 12.32 -56.99 -11.37
C PRO A 33 12.48 -55.54 -10.92
N ALA A 34 13.57 -54.90 -11.35
CA ALA A 34 13.86 -53.47 -11.17
C ALA A 34 12.82 -52.53 -11.84
N GLN A 35 11.82 -53.08 -12.53
CA GLN A 35 10.74 -52.34 -13.20
C GLN A 35 9.79 -51.64 -12.21
N GLY A 36 9.63 -52.15 -10.99
CA GLY A 36 8.74 -51.54 -9.98
C GLY A 36 9.22 -50.19 -9.43
N ARG A 37 10.53 -49.89 -9.49
CA ARG A 37 11.08 -48.62 -8.98
C ARG A 37 10.90 -47.46 -9.95
N ARG A 38 10.94 -47.70 -11.27
CA ARG A 38 10.71 -46.66 -12.29
C ARG A 38 9.23 -46.31 -12.45
N ALA A 39 8.33 -47.29 -12.33
CA ALA A 39 6.88 -47.05 -12.35
C ALA A 39 6.42 -46.24 -11.13
N ARG A 40 6.85 -46.61 -9.92
CA ARG A 40 6.55 -45.86 -8.68
C ARG A 40 7.09 -44.43 -8.68
N ARG A 41 8.25 -44.18 -9.32
CA ARG A 41 8.83 -42.83 -9.41
C ARG A 41 8.02 -41.92 -10.37
N ARG A 42 7.50 -42.47 -11.48
CA ARG A 42 6.60 -41.75 -12.40
C ARG A 42 5.22 -41.47 -11.78
N GLU A 43 4.66 -42.40 -11.00
CA GLU A 43 3.42 -42.15 -10.24
C GLU A 43 3.61 -41.10 -9.14
N GLN A 44 4.74 -41.12 -8.44
CA GLN A 44 5.05 -40.11 -7.41
C GLN A 44 5.30 -38.72 -8.01
N GLU A 45 5.90 -38.62 -9.19
CA GLU A 45 6.07 -37.35 -9.92
C GLU A 45 4.73 -36.83 -10.49
N ALA A 46 3.83 -37.72 -10.94
CA ALA A 46 2.48 -37.34 -11.38
C ALA A 46 1.57 -36.90 -10.21
N ALA A 47 1.67 -37.57 -9.06
CA ALA A 47 0.94 -37.20 -7.85
C ALA A 47 1.39 -35.84 -7.29
N LYS A 48 2.68 -35.49 -7.39
CA LYS A 48 3.20 -34.16 -7.01
C LYS A 48 2.70 -33.03 -7.92
N LYS A 49 2.46 -33.29 -9.21
CA LYS A 49 1.89 -32.29 -10.13
C LYS A 49 0.42 -31.96 -9.83
N GLY A 50 -0.34 -32.91 -9.26
CA GLY A 50 -1.70 -32.66 -8.76
C GLY A 50 -1.76 -31.79 -7.50
N SER A 51 -0.68 -31.77 -6.70
CA SER A 51 -0.56 -30.90 -5.52
C SER A 51 -0.39 -29.44 -5.92
N LEU A 52 0.49 -29.15 -6.88
CA LEU A 52 0.78 -27.79 -7.33
C LEU A 52 -0.43 -27.10 -7.99
N LEU A 53 -1.18 -27.81 -8.82
CA LEU A 53 -2.42 -27.29 -9.44
C LEU A 53 -3.56 -27.09 -8.42
N ARG A 54 -3.49 -27.74 -7.26
CA ARG A 54 -4.48 -27.62 -6.17
C ARG A 54 -4.08 -26.59 -5.12
N GLU A 55 -2.78 -26.40 -4.90
CA GLU A 55 -2.19 -25.37 -4.03
C GLU A 55 -2.22 -23.99 -4.69
N LEU A 56 -2.07 -23.91 -6.02
CA LEU A 56 -2.10 -22.64 -6.76
C LEU A 56 -3.41 -21.85 -6.58
N PRO A 57 -4.62 -22.43 -6.72
CA PRO A 57 -5.87 -21.72 -6.44
C PRO A 57 -5.99 -21.23 -5.00
N VAL A 58 -5.51 -22.00 -4.02
CA VAL A 58 -5.55 -21.60 -2.60
C VAL A 58 -4.62 -20.42 -2.36
N LEU A 59 -3.39 -20.47 -2.90
CA LEU A 59 -2.45 -19.36 -2.80
C LEU A 59 -2.97 -18.09 -3.49
N LEU A 60 -3.56 -18.23 -4.67
CA LEU A 60 -4.19 -17.11 -5.37
C LEU A 60 -5.37 -16.53 -4.59
N LEU A 61 -6.21 -17.38 -3.99
CA LEU A 61 -7.30 -16.95 -3.12
C LEU A 61 -6.79 -16.20 -1.90
N VAL A 62 -5.75 -16.72 -1.22
CA VAL A 62 -5.14 -16.06 -0.06
C VAL A 62 -4.53 -14.72 -0.46
N ALA A 63 -3.79 -14.66 -1.58
CA ALA A 63 -3.22 -13.42 -2.09
C ALA A 63 -4.31 -12.41 -2.46
N PHE A 64 -5.40 -12.86 -3.07
CA PHE A 64 -6.56 -12.03 -3.41
C PHE A 64 -7.25 -11.48 -2.16
N VAL A 65 -7.53 -12.33 -1.16
CA VAL A 65 -8.14 -11.91 0.10
C VAL A 65 -7.23 -10.93 0.84
N LEU A 66 -5.91 -11.20 0.89
CA LEU A 66 -4.96 -10.28 1.50
C LEU A 66 -4.93 -8.94 0.76
N ALA A 67 -4.92 -8.95 -0.57
CA ALA A 67 -4.97 -7.74 -1.38
C ALA A 67 -6.26 -6.95 -1.15
N LEU A 68 -7.41 -7.62 -1.01
CA LEU A 68 -8.67 -6.99 -0.64
C LEU A 68 -8.58 -6.36 0.75
N LEU A 69 -8.10 -7.10 1.76
CA LEU A 69 -7.92 -6.55 3.11
C LEU A 69 -7.03 -5.31 3.09
N VAL A 70 -5.88 -5.36 2.40
CA VAL A 70 -4.98 -4.21 2.31
C VAL A 70 -5.64 -3.01 1.65
N LYS A 71 -6.42 -3.21 0.57
CA LYS A 71 -7.09 -2.11 -0.14
C LYS A 71 -8.30 -1.55 0.59
N THR A 72 -9.08 -2.43 1.20
CA THR A 72 -10.24 -2.04 2.00
C THR A 72 -9.79 -1.24 3.21
N PHE A 73 -8.72 -1.65 3.87
CA PHE A 73 -8.39 -1.18 5.20
C PHE A 73 -7.16 -0.28 5.27
N LEU A 74 -6.10 -0.50 4.50
CA LEU A 74 -4.83 0.20 4.72
C LEU A 74 -4.58 1.31 3.71
N VAL A 75 -4.46 0.94 2.44
CA VAL A 75 -3.96 1.86 1.41
C VAL A 75 -4.62 1.63 0.06
N GLN A 76 -4.84 2.72 -0.68
CA GLN A 76 -5.39 2.69 -2.03
C GLN A 76 -4.64 3.68 -2.92
N ALA A 77 -4.36 3.28 -4.16
CA ALA A 77 -3.69 4.14 -5.13
C ALA A 77 -4.73 4.87 -5.99
N PHE A 78 -4.57 6.19 -6.13
CA PHE A 78 -5.43 7.06 -6.94
C PHE A 78 -4.60 7.75 -8.02
N PHE A 79 -5.19 7.95 -9.19
CA PHE A 79 -4.64 8.76 -10.27
C PHE A 79 -5.29 10.15 -10.22
N ILE A 80 -4.50 11.22 -10.35
CA ILE A 80 -4.98 12.61 -10.30
C ILE A 80 -5.24 13.10 -11.74
N PRO A 81 -6.50 13.25 -12.16
CA PRO A 81 -6.83 13.55 -13.55
C PRO A 81 -6.89 15.06 -13.84
N SER A 82 -6.76 15.92 -12.82
CA SER A 82 -7.07 17.34 -12.92
C SER A 82 -6.13 18.24 -12.11
N GLY A 83 -6.14 19.53 -12.42
CA GLY A 83 -5.17 20.51 -11.92
C GLY A 83 -5.63 21.34 -10.72
N SER A 84 -6.73 20.98 -10.05
CA SER A 84 -7.29 21.75 -8.92
C SER A 84 -6.42 21.75 -7.66
N MET A 85 -5.43 20.86 -7.61
CA MET A 85 -4.47 20.74 -6.52
C MET A 85 -3.04 21.14 -6.94
N GLU A 86 -2.85 21.76 -8.10
CA GLU A 86 -1.55 22.33 -8.48
C GLU A 86 -1.06 23.34 -7.41
N GLN A 87 0.23 23.49 -7.11
CA GLN A 87 1.37 22.64 -7.52
C GLN A 87 1.61 21.45 -6.57
N THR A 88 0.72 21.24 -5.60
CA THR A 88 0.83 20.13 -4.64
C THR A 88 0.67 18.78 -5.35
N LEU A 89 -0.38 18.63 -6.14
CA LEU A 89 -0.64 17.48 -6.99
C LEU A 89 -0.82 17.93 -8.44
N HIS A 90 -0.08 17.28 -9.34
CA HIS A 90 -0.15 17.62 -10.75
C HIS A 90 -1.15 16.72 -11.46
N GLY A 91 -2.07 17.33 -12.19
CA GLY A 91 -3.03 16.63 -13.01
C GLY A 91 -3.50 17.48 -14.17
N CYS A 92 -3.76 16.83 -15.30
CA CYS A 92 -4.30 17.47 -16.50
C CYS A 92 -5.04 16.46 -17.37
N PRO A 93 -6.07 16.92 -18.11
CA PRO A 93 -6.73 16.08 -19.11
C PRO A 93 -5.73 15.55 -20.15
N GLY A 94 -5.66 14.22 -20.29
CA GLY A 94 -4.85 13.56 -21.32
C GLY A 94 -3.34 13.48 -21.07
N CYS A 95 -2.86 13.89 -19.89
CA CYS A 95 -1.44 13.81 -19.53
C CYS A 95 -1.15 12.70 -18.50
N THR A 96 0.14 12.48 -18.20
CA THR A 96 0.53 11.59 -17.08
C THR A 96 0.56 12.40 -15.79
N GLY A 97 -0.60 12.52 -15.13
CA GLY A 97 -0.71 13.11 -13.80
C GLY A 97 -0.10 12.23 -12.69
N ASP A 98 -0.16 12.75 -11.47
CA ASP A 98 0.33 12.06 -10.29
C ASP A 98 -0.47 10.79 -9.99
N ARG A 99 0.22 9.83 -9.37
CA ARG A 99 -0.43 8.74 -8.64
C ARG A 99 -0.10 8.88 -7.17
N VAL A 100 -1.14 8.93 -6.35
CA VAL A 100 -1.02 9.10 -4.91
C VAL A 100 -1.44 7.83 -4.17
N LEU A 101 -0.73 7.51 -3.10
CA LEU A 101 -1.13 6.50 -2.15
C LEU A 101 -1.90 7.16 -1.01
N VAL A 102 -3.15 6.75 -0.87
CA VAL A 102 -4.09 7.20 0.15
C VAL A 102 -4.03 6.25 1.33
N ASN A 103 -3.79 6.80 2.51
CA ASN A 103 -3.71 6.09 3.78
C ASN A 103 -5.03 6.23 4.54
N LYS A 104 -5.66 5.11 4.87
CA LYS A 104 -6.96 5.08 5.59
C LYS A 104 -6.79 4.96 7.11
N VAL A 105 -5.62 4.51 7.56
CA VAL A 105 -5.34 4.22 8.98
C VAL A 105 -5.53 5.42 9.92
N PRO A 106 -5.13 6.67 9.56
CA PRO A 106 -5.32 7.82 10.45
C PRO A 106 -6.78 8.04 10.84
N TYR A 107 -7.70 7.78 9.91
CA TYR A 107 -9.13 8.07 10.09
C TYR A 107 -9.93 6.90 10.69
N TRP A 108 -9.24 5.84 11.12
CA TRP A 108 -9.89 4.77 11.89
C TRP A 108 -10.10 5.13 13.35
N PHE A 109 -9.25 6.02 13.86
CA PHE A 109 -9.19 6.38 15.27
C PHE A 109 -9.15 7.90 15.47
N GLY A 110 -9.28 8.66 14.38
CA GLY A 110 -9.28 10.11 14.35
C GLY A 110 -10.14 10.61 13.19
N GLU A 111 -10.29 11.93 13.12
CA GLU A 111 -11.03 12.60 12.08
C GLU A 111 -10.06 13.39 11.18
N PRO A 112 -10.45 13.76 9.95
CA PRO A 112 -9.64 14.63 9.11
C PRO A 112 -9.40 15.99 9.77
N GLU A 113 -8.15 16.42 9.79
CA GLU A 113 -7.72 17.67 10.45
C GLU A 113 -7.50 18.79 9.41
N PRO A 114 -7.62 20.07 9.80
CA PRO A 114 -7.23 21.18 8.94
C PRO A 114 -5.80 21.01 8.40
N GLY A 115 -5.62 21.24 7.11
CA GLY A 115 -4.37 21.03 6.39
C GLY A 115 -4.25 19.65 5.75
N ASP A 116 -5.08 18.67 6.09
CA ASP A 116 -5.04 17.35 5.46
C ASP A 116 -5.47 17.38 4.00
N ILE A 117 -4.76 16.63 3.15
CA ILE A 117 -5.21 16.34 1.79
C ILE A 117 -6.01 15.05 1.82
N VAL A 118 -7.29 15.14 1.49
CA VAL A 118 -8.23 14.02 1.55
C VAL A 118 -8.70 13.63 0.17
N VAL A 119 -8.90 12.33 -0.02
CA VAL A 119 -9.68 11.79 -1.12
C VAL A 119 -11.04 11.37 -0.58
N PHE A 120 -12.12 11.78 -1.24
CA PHE A 120 -13.49 11.56 -0.79
C PHE A 120 -14.44 11.37 -1.98
N GLU A 121 -15.57 10.74 -1.72
CA GLU A 121 -16.69 10.66 -2.66
C GLU A 121 -17.50 11.97 -2.58
N GLY A 122 -17.65 12.65 -3.71
CA GLY A 122 -18.35 13.92 -3.77
C GLY A 122 -19.86 13.76 -3.57
N PRO A 123 -20.55 14.72 -2.92
CA PRO A 123 -22.01 14.74 -2.89
C PRO A 123 -22.60 14.73 -4.31
N GLU A 124 -23.80 14.17 -4.50
CA GLU A 124 -24.47 14.13 -5.81
C GLU A 124 -24.69 15.53 -6.44
N SER A 125 -24.69 16.59 -5.62
CA SER A 125 -24.76 17.99 -6.07
C SER A 125 -23.48 18.49 -6.74
N TRP A 126 -22.37 17.75 -6.64
CA TRP A 126 -21.07 18.15 -7.17
C TRP A 126 -20.89 17.59 -8.58
N SER A 127 -20.49 18.44 -9.51
CA SER A 127 -20.23 18.00 -10.88
C SER A 127 -18.84 17.35 -10.95
N PRO A 128 -18.70 16.19 -11.60
CA PRO A 128 -17.40 15.56 -11.82
C PRO A 128 -16.40 16.51 -12.48
N GLU A 129 -15.16 16.51 -11.99
CA GLU A 129 -14.08 17.36 -12.54
C GLU A 129 -13.59 16.83 -13.89
N VAL A 130 -13.79 15.52 -14.15
CA VAL A 130 -13.45 14.85 -15.42
C VAL A 130 -14.53 13.81 -15.74
N GLN A 131 -15.03 13.82 -16.97
CA GLN A 131 -15.94 12.79 -17.49
C GLN A 131 -15.13 11.58 -17.94
N ILE A 132 -15.48 10.39 -17.45
CA ILE A 132 -14.78 9.15 -17.79
C ILE A 132 -15.74 8.17 -18.46
N ASP A 133 -15.49 7.88 -19.74
CA ASP A 133 -16.31 6.92 -20.50
C ASP A 133 -16.29 5.53 -19.85
N GLU A 134 -17.43 5.12 -19.31
CA GLU A 134 -17.57 3.78 -18.73
C GLU A 134 -17.77 2.70 -19.81
N PRO A 135 -17.11 1.53 -19.70
CA PRO A 135 -17.21 0.52 -20.75
C PRO A 135 -18.56 -0.21 -20.77
N GLY A 136 -19.23 -0.26 -21.92
CA GLY A 136 -20.53 -0.94 -22.06
C GLY A 136 -20.53 -2.48 -22.06
N ASN A 137 -19.38 -3.15 -21.86
CA ASN A 137 -19.31 -4.62 -21.80
C ASN A 137 -18.58 -5.14 -20.56
N ALA A 138 -18.96 -6.36 -20.14
CA ALA A 138 -18.52 -6.97 -18.89
C ALA A 138 -17.00 -7.22 -18.82
N VAL A 139 -16.36 -7.54 -19.96
CA VAL A 139 -14.92 -7.84 -20.00
C VAL A 139 -14.10 -6.56 -19.78
N SER A 140 -14.43 -5.49 -20.49
CA SER A 140 -13.77 -4.19 -20.31
C SER A 140 -14.05 -3.60 -18.94
N SER A 141 -15.25 -3.80 -18.39
CA SER A 141 -15.58 -3.38 -17.02
C SER A 141 -14.70 -4.10 -15.99
N ALA A 142 -14.47 -5.41 -16.15
CA ALA A 142 -13.57 -6.17 -15.28
C ALA A 142 -12.10 -5.73 -15.40
N LEU A 143 -11.65 -5.40 -16.61
CA LEU A 143 -10.30 -4.85 -16.83
C LEU A 143 -10.13 -3.46 -16.21
N LEU A 144 -11.13 -2.58 -16.36
CA LEU A 144 -11.13 -1.25 -15.76
C LEU A 144 -11.14 -1.34 -14.23
N TRP A 145 -12.00 -2.17 -13.66
CA TRP A 145 -12.04 -2.45 -12.23
C TRP A 145 -10.67 -2.92 -11.71
N LEU A 146 -10.02 -3.84 -12.41
CA LEU A 146 -8.67 -4.30 -12.04
C LEU A 146 -7.66 -3.15 -12.12
N GLY A 147 -7.72 -2.36 -13.19
CA GLY A 147 -6.87 -1.18 -13.41
C GLY A 147 -7.00 -0.14 -12.29
N ARG A 148 -8.23 0.16 -11.87
CA ARG A 148 -8.55 1.03 -10.73
C ARG A 148 -7.99 0.46 -9.44
N ALA A 149 -8.21 -0.83 -9.21
CA ALA A 149 -7.72 -1.51 -8.03
C ALA A 149 -6.19 -1.44 -7.91
N ILE A 150 -5.45 -1.42 -9.01
CA ILE A 150 -3.98 -1.32 -9.00
C ILE A 150 -3.46 0.12 -9.24
N GLY A 151 -4.34 1.12 -9.32
CA GLY A 151 -3.97 2.54 -9.50
C GLY A 151 -3.40 2.89 -10.88
N VAL A 152 -3.64 2.06 -11.90
CA VAL A 152 -3.20 2.33 -13.29
C VAL A 152 -4.30 2.87 -14.18
N ALA A 153 -5.55 2.79 -13.73
CA ALA A 153 -6.69 3.42 -14.39
C ALA A 153 -7.16 4.66 -13.62
N PRO A 154 -7.87 5.59 -14.28
CA PRO A 154 -8.49 6.72 -13.62
C PRO A 154 -9.48 6.30 -12.52
N PRO A 155 -9.63 7.11 -11.45
CA PRO A 155 -10.60 6.87 -10.38
C PRO A 155 -12.06 6.94 -10.88
N SER A 156 -13.03 6.82 -9.97
CA SER A 156 -14.42 7.18 -10.30
C SER A 156 -14.50 8.66 -10.64
N GLU A 157 -15.50 9.04 -11.43
CA GLU A 157 -15.77 10.45 -11.74
C GLU A 157 -16.23 11.24 -10.51
N ASP A 158 -16.73 10.53 -9.49
CA ASP A 158 -17.20 11.08 -8.22
C ASP A 158 -16.11 11.14 -7.14
N ASP A 159 -14.88 10.69 -7.41
CA ASP A 159 -13.78 10.77 -6.43
C ASP A 159 -13.04 12.10 -6.56
N PHE A 160 -13.01 12.88 -5.47
CA PHE A 160 -12.32 14.18 -5.42
C PHE A 160 -11.11 14.13 -4.52
N VAL A 161 -10.10 14.94 -4.83
CA VAL A 161 -8.98 15.24 -3.93
C VAL A 161 -8.94 16.73 -3.64
N LYS A 162 -8.99 17.12 -2.36
CA LYS A 162 -8.96 18.51 -1.90
C LYS A 162 -8.27 18.60 -0.53
N ARG A 163 -7.95 19.82 -0.08
CA ARG A 163 -7.42 20.08 1.27
C ARG A 163 -8.55 20.43 2.24
N VAL A 164 -8.52 19.86 3.43
CA VAL A 164 -9.40 20.24 4.55
C VAL A 164 -8.98 21.60 5.07
N ILE A 165 -9.92 22.55 5.07
CA ILE A 165 -9.69 23.93 5.50
C ILE A 165 -10.35 24.19 6.86
N ALA A 166 -11.54 23.61 7.09
CA ALA A 166 -12.25 23.71 8.35
C ALA A 166 -13.05 22.43 8.63
N THR A 167 -13.26 22.16 9.92
CA THR A 167 -13.95 20.98 10.45
C THR A 167 -15.22 21.38 11.22
N GLY A 168 -16.01 20.40 11.67
CA GLY A 168 -17.26 20.62 12.39
C GLY A 168 -17.16 21.65 13.52
N GLY A 169 -18.14 22.55 13.58
CA GLY A 169 -18.23 23.62 14.58
C GLY A 169 -17.46 24.89 14.20
N GLN A 170 -16.49 24.82 13.30
CA GLN A 170 -15.73 25.99 12.84
C GLN A 170 -16.52 26.83 11.85
N THR A 171 -16.28 28.13 11.82
CA THR A 171 -16.85 29.05 10.84
C THR A 171 -15.78 29.52 9.86
N VAL A 172 -15.93 29.15 8.59
CA VAL A 172 -15.02 29.55 7.51
C VAL A 172 -15.62 30.69 6.70
N GLN A 173 -14.81 31.68 6.36
CA GLN A 173 -15.25 32.84 5.59
C GLN A 173 -14.15 33.32 4.65
N CYS A 174 -14.56 33.76 3.45
CA CYS A 174 -13.74 34.61 2.63
C CYS A 174 -14.31 36.04 2.57
N CYS A 175 -13.52 37.08 2.81
CA CYS A 175 -12.12 37.08 3.23
C CYS A 175 -11.86 38.29 4.15
N ASP A 176 -10.72 38.28 4.85
CA ASP A 176 -10.26 39.45 5.59
C ASP A 176 -9.90 40.63 4.65
N ALA A 177 -9.46 41.75 5.23
CA ALA A 177 -9.12 42.95 4.48
C ALA A 177 -7.92 42.77 3.52
N GLU A 178 -7.07 41.78 3.79
CA GLU A 178 -5.92 41.39 2.94
C GLU A 178 -6.29 40.31 1.93
N GLY A 179 -7.53 39.81 1.99
CA GLY A 179 -8.05 38.79 1.12
C GLY A 179 -7.75 37.37 1.55
N ARG A 180 -7.35 37.10 2.79
CA ARG A 180 -7.10 35.74 3.27
C ARG A 180 -8.41 35.06 3.68
N VAL A 181 -8.46 33.74 3.48
CA VAL A 181 -9.52 32.92 4.07
C VAL A 181 -9.32 32.92 5.58
N THR A 182 -10.42 33.02 6.32
CA THR A 182 -10.42 33.01 7.78
C THR A 182 -11.21 31.82 8.29
N VAL A 183 -10.78 31.27 9.42
CA VAL A 183 -11.52 30.27 10.20
C VAL A 183 -11.64 30.79 11.62
N ASP A 184 -12.87 30.85 12.12
CA ASP A 184 -13.23 31.42 13.43
C ASP A 184 -12.72 32.86 13.65
N GLY A 185 -12.61 33.61 12.55
CA GLY A 185 -12.12 34.99 12.52
C GLY A 185 -10.61 35.14 12.40
N GLU A 186 -9.84 34.05 12.50
CA GLU A 186 -8.39 34.06 12.37
C GLU A 186 -7.96 33.74 10.91
N PRO A 187 -7.01 34.48 10.32
CA PRO A 187 -6.55 34.24 8.96
C PRO A 187 -5.70 32.97 8.86
N LEU A 188 -5.89 32.21 7.78
CA LEU A 188 -5.13 31.00 7.52
C LEU A 188 -3.69 31.27 7.04
N GLU A 189 -2.78 30.35 7.38
CA GLU A 189 -1.44 30.26 6.81
C GLU A 189 -1.42 29.26 5.65
N GLU A 190 -1.38 29.75 4.41
CA GLU A 190 -1.59 28.92 3.22
C GLU A 190 -0.39 28.91 2.26
N PRO A 191 0.79 28.36 2.64
CA PRO A 191 1.99 28.38 1.80
C PRO A 191 1.90 27.50 0.54
N TYR A 192 0.85 26.68 0.44
CA TYR A 192 0.61 25.73 -0.67
C TYR A 192 -0.23 26.31 -1.81
N VAL A 193 -0.81 27.51 -1.63
CA VAL A 193 -1.74 28.06 -2.63
C VAL A 193 -1.01 28.38 -3.92
N PHE A 194 -1.52 27.83 -5.01
CA PHE A 194 -1.09 28.12 -6.38
C PHE A 194 -2.17 28.93 -7.08
N GLU A 195 -1.73 29.94 -7.84
CA GLU A 195 -2.60 30.85 -8.59
C GLU A 195 -3.85 31.29 -7.82
N ASP A 196 -3.62 32.15 -6.82
CA ASP A 196 -4.73 32.74 -6.07
C ASP A 196 -5.60 33.62 -6.98
N THR A 197 -6.92 33.48 -6.84
CA THR A 197 -7.90 34.20 -7.67
C THR A 197 -8.15 35.59 -7.08
N PRO A 198 -8.50 36.63 -7.87
CA PRO A 198 -8.90 37.92 -7.31
C PRO A 198 -10.08 37.77 -6.34
N LEU A 199 -10.11 38.60 -5.29
CA LEU A 199 -11.11 38.51 -4.22
C LEU A 199 -12.56 38.42 -4.72
N GLU A 200 -12.90 39.22 -5.72
CA GLU A 200 -14.24 39.28 -6.32
C GLU A 200 -14.72 37.93 -6.87
N SER A 201 -13.79 37.07 -7.30
CA SER A 201 -14.08 35.78 -7.92
C SER A 201 -14.03 34.58 -6.98
N ARG A 202 -13.53 34.77 -5.75
CA ARG A 202 -13.40 33.70 -4.75
C ARG A 202 -14.07 34.00 -3.41
N ALA A 203 -14.71 35.17 -3.28
CA ALA A 203 -15.45 35.54 -2.09
C ALA A 203 -16.65 34.62 -1.88
N PHE A 204 -16.83 34.19 -0.63
CA PHE A 204 -17.99 33.41 -0.20
C PHE A 204 -18.39 33.87 1.21
N SER A 205 -19.68 33.81 1.49
CA SER A 205 -20.21 34.21 2.80
C SER A 205 -19.73 33.28 3.91
N ALA A 206 -19.79 33.72 5.16
CA ALA A 206 -19.44 32.87 6.29
C ALA A 206 -20.31 31.60 6.30
N VAL A 207 -19.65 30.44 6.42
CA VAL A 207 -20.29 29.13 6.54
C VAL A 207 -19.82 28.50 7.84
N THR A 208 -20.76 28.18 8.73
CA THR A 208 -20.49 27.34 9.90
C THR A 208 -20.57 25.89 9.46
N VAL A 209 -19.45 25.17 9.57
CA VAL A 209 -19.37 23.77 9.16
C VAL A 209 -20.17 22.91 10.15
N PRO A 210 -21.18 22.16 9.71
CA PRO A 210 -21.92 21.28 10.59
C PRO A 210 -21.02 20.20 11.20
N GLU A 211 -21.39 19.71 12.40
CA GLU A 211 -20.71 18.57 13.02
C GLU A 211 -20.66 17.35 12.10
N GLY A 212 -19.53 16.64 12.09
CA GLY A 212 -19.30 15.49 11.21
C GLY A 212 -19.15 15.85 9.73
N ARG A 213 -18.91 17.12 9.40
CA ARG A 213 -18.66 17.60 8.03
C ARG A 213 -17.37 18.41 7.93
N LEU A 214 -16.92 18.59 6.70
CA LEU A 214 -15.67 19.25 6.33
C LEU A 214 -15.94 20.35 5.30
N TRP A 215 -15.20 21.44 5.41
CA TRP A 215 -15.04 22.42 4.35
C TRP A 215 -13.71 22.19 3.66
N VAL A 216 -13.73 21.94 2.34
CA VAL A 216 -12.56 21.54 1.57
C VAL A 216 -12.32 22.48 0.41
N MET A 217 -11.05 22.78 0.11
CA MET A 217 -10.67 23.67 -0.98
C MET A 217 -9.50 23.08 -1.77
N GLY A 218 -9.47 23.39 -3.07
CA GLY A 218 -8.30 23.09 -3.91
C GLY A 218 -7.14 24.04 -3.61
N ASP A 219 -5.92 23.53 -3.75
CA ASP A 219 -4.71 24.36 -3.63
C ASP A 219 -4.56 25.32 -4.83
N HIS A 220 -5.09 24.95 -6.00
CA HIS A 220 -5.20 25.81 -7.17
C HIS A 220 -6.53 26.57 -7.15
N ARG A 221 -6.55 27.73 -6.47
CA ARG A 221 -7.79 28.43 -6.09
C ARG A 221 -8.62 28.87 -7.28
N SER A 222 -7.98 29.25 -8.38
CA SER A 222 -8.59 29.73 -9.62
C SER A 222 -9.20 28.63 -10.49
N ALA A 223 -8.82 27.36 -10.27
CA ALA A 223 -9.18 26.23 -11.13
C ALA A 223 -9.74 25.03 -10.35
N SER A 224 -10.43 25.29 -9.24
CA SER A 224 -10.99 24.26 -8.36
C SER A 224 -12.50 24.43 -8.16
N ALA A 225 -13.26 23.40 -8.55
CA ALA A 225 -14.65 23.21 -8.17
C ALA A 225 -14.68 22.50 -6.80
N ASP A 226 -14.64 23.30 -5.73
CA ASP A 226 -14.62 22.84 -4.34
C ASP A 226 -15.78 23.45 -3.54
N SER A 227 -15.76 23.34 -2.21
CA SER A 227 -16.84 23.79 -1.32
C SER A 227 -17.38 25.20 -1.64
N ARG A 228 -16.51 26.11 -2.10
CA ARG A 228 -16.88 27.48 -2.47
C ARG A 228 -17.91 27.56 -3.60
N GLN A 229 -17.84 26.64 -4.57
CA GLN A 229 -18.75 26.60 -5.72
C GLN A 229 -20.10 25.94 -5.36
N HIS A 230 -20.16 25.26 -4.21
CA HIS A 230 -21.31 24.44 -3.81
C HIS A 230 -22.06 24.98 -2.59
N VAL A 231 -21.77 26.20 -2.11
CA VAL A 231 -22.45 26.83 -0.95
C VAL A 231 -23.98 26.89 -1.09
N GLY A 232 -24.49 26.95 -2.31
CA GLY A 232 -25.93 26.97 -2.58
C GLY A 232 -26.62 25.60 -2.57
N ASP A 233 -25.89 24.51 -2.38
CA ASP A 233 -26.46 23.16 -2.33
C ASP A 233 -27.08 22.82 -0.96
N GLU A 234 -27.68 21.63 -0.86
CA GLU A 234 -28.37 21.18 0.36
C GLU A 234 -27.44 20.99 1.57
N PHE A 235 -26.13 20.91 1.35
CA PHE A 235 -25.10 20.71 2.37
C PHE A 235 -24.23 21.96 2.58
N SER A 236 -24.61 23.10 1.99
CA SER A 236 -23.82 24.34 2.04
C SER A 236 -22.37 24.15 1.58
N GLY A 237 -22.15 23.29 0.58
CA GLY A 237 -20.83 22.99 0.03
C GLY A 237 -19.93 22.16 0.95
N THR A 238 -20.44 21.57 2.03
CA THR A 238 -19.65 20.75 2.95
C THR A 238 -19.70 19.26 2.60
N VAL A 239 -18.67 18.52 2.95
CA VAL A 239 -18.52 17.08 2.69
C VAL A 239 -18.65 16.30 4.00
N ALA A 240 -19.32 15.15 4.03
CA ALA A 240 -19.40 14.36 5.26
C ALA A 240 -18.05 13.69 5.57
N VAL A 241 -17.70 13.58 6.85
CA VAL A 241 -16.49 12.85 7.27
C VAL A 241 -16.56 11.38 6.83
N ASP A 242 -17.77 10.80 6.81
CA ASP A 242 -18.01 9.41 6.36
C ASP A 242 -17.75 9.18 4.87
N ASP A 243 -17.79 10.24 4.04
CA ASP A 243 -17.50 10.16 2.60
C ASP A 243 -15.98 10.19 2.31
N VAL A 244 -15.15 10.41 3.35
CA VAL A 244 -13.70 10.46 3.21
C VAL A 244 -13.12 9.05 3.07
N ILE A 245 -12.51 8.80 1.92
CA ILE A 245 -11.85 7.53 1.60
C ILE A 245 -10.52 7.41 2.34
N GLY A 246 -9.78 8.51 2.50
CA GLY A 246 -8.54 8.55 3.28
C GLY A 246 -7.65 9.76 3.01
N LYS A 247 -6.49 9.79 3.67
CA LYS A 247 -5.48 10.86 3.56
C LYS A 247 -4.49 10.59 2.45
N ALA A 248 -4.35 11.49 1.48
CA ALA A 248 -3.28 11.40 0.48
C ALA A 248 -1.93 11.65 1.16
N ALA A 249 -1.05 10.64 1.18
CA ALA A 249 0.17 10.68 1.98
C ALA A 249 1.47 10.64 1.16
N LEU A 250 1.43 10.09 -0.05
CA LEU A 250 2.64 9.84 -0.84
C LEU A 250 2.33 9.91 -2.34
N ILE A 251 3.13 10.66 -3.09
CA ILE A 251 3.19 10.55 -4.55
C ILE A 251 4.10 9.35 -4.89
N VAL A 252 3.55 8.38 -5.61
CA VAL A 252 4.27 7.15 -6.02
C VAL A 252 4.66 7.14 -7.49
N TRP A 253 4.06 8.02 -8.30
CA TRP A 253 4.38 8.22 -9.71
C TRP A 253 4.02 9.66 -10.12
N PRO A 254 4.77 10.30 -11.03
CA PRO A 254 5.99 9.81 -11.69
C PRO A 254 7.19 9.72 -10.74
N LEU A 255 8.22 8.92 -11.09
CA LEU A 255 9.31 8.58 -10.15
C LEU A 255 10.16 9.79 -9.74
N ASP A 256 10.24 10.81 -10.58
CA ASP A 256 10.91 12.08 -10.31
C ASP A 256 10.16 12.96 -9.29
N ARG A 257 8.86 12.71 -9.09
CA ARG A 257 8.03 13.37 -8.07
C ARG A 257 7.71 12.48 -6.87
N PHE A 258 8.39 11.34 -6.74
CA PHE A 258 8.21 10.47 -5.58
C PHE A 258 8.52 11.23 -4.29
N GLY A 259 7.53 11.35 -3.40
CA GLY A 259 7.65 12.18 -2.20
C GLY A 259 6.43 12.15 -1.32
N THR A 260 6.60 12.48 -0.04
CA THR A 260 5.52 12.58 0.92
C THR A 260 4.71 13.85 0.73
N LEU A 261 3.40 13.76 0.95
CA LEU A 261 2.50 14.90 1.01
C LEU A 261 2.36 15.36 2.47
N GLY A 262 2.56 16.66 2.71
CA GLY A 262 2.48 17.25 4.03
C GLY A 262 1.07 17.74 4.39
N SER A 263 0.80 17.76 5.70
CA SER A 263 -0.31 18.49 6.32
C SER A 263 0.26 19.63 7.15
N PRO A 264 0.43 20.84 6.60
CA PRO A 264 0.85 21.98 7.40
C PRO A 264 -0.24 22.36 8.40
N ASP A 265 0.17 22.88 9.57
CA ASP A 265 -0.76 23.55 10.48
C ASP A 265 -1.17 24.89 9.88
N ILE A 266 -2.33 24.92 9.25
CA ILE A 266 -2.84 26.09 8.53
C ILE A 266 -3.61 27.06 9.43
N GLN A 267 -3.94 26.63 10.65
CA GLN A 267 -4.74 27.39 11.62
C GLN A 267 -3.95 27.79 12.88
N GLY A 268 -2.64 27.48 12.95
CA GLY A 268 -1.79 27.82 14.10
C GLY A 268 -2.17 27.08 15.39
N THR A 269 -2.82 25.92 15.26
CA THR A 269 -3.29 25.10 16.39
C THR A 269 -2.15 24.49 17.22
N GLU A 270 -0.97 24.25 16.66
CA GLU A 270 0.22 23.81 17.42
C GLU A 270 0.76 24.91 18.34
N ALA A 271 0.50 26.20 18.05
CA ALA A 271 0.89 27.30 18.93
C ALA A 271 -0.07 27.49 20.13
N ALA A 272 -1.28 26.92 20.08
CA ALA A 272 -2.35 27.16 21.05
C ALA A 272 -2.60 26.00 22.03
N GLY A 273 -1.99 24.83 21.84
CA GLY A 273 -2.42 23.61 22.53
C GLY A 273 -1.35 22.57 22.81
N ALA A 274 -0.38 22.86 23.68
CA ALA A 274 0.38 21.80 24.35
C ALA A 274 0.54 22.11 25.84
N PRO A 275 -0.14 21.39 26.77
CA PRO A 275 0.38 21.29 28.12
C PRO A 275 1.72 20.56 28.04
N ASP A 276 2.75 21.12 28.69
CA ASP A 276 4.10 20.57 28.82
C ASP A 276 4.09 19.04 29.04
N ARG A 277 4.17 18.27 27.95
CA ARG A 277 4.60 16.86 28.01
C ARG A 277 6.11 16.90 27.87
N PRO A 278 6.87 16.53 28.90
CA PRO A 278 8.32 16.44 28.74
C PRO A 278 8.62 15.42 27.64
N LEU A 279 9.32 15.86 26.60
CA LEU A 279 9.84 15.03 25.53
C LEU A 279 10.58 13.83 26.14
N PRO A 280 10.39 12.59 25.63
CA PRO A 280 11.23 11.49 26.06
C PRO A 280 12.66 11.81 25.63
N VAL A 281 13.54 11.91 26.62
CA VAL A 281 14.97 12.16 26.43
C VAL A 281 15.53 11.08 25.50
N SER A 282 15.91 11.48 24.30
CA SER A 282 16.67 10.68 23.32
C SER A 282 18.10 10.46 23.82
N GLY A 283 18.24 9.73 24.93
CA GLY A 283 19.52 9.27 25.44
C GLY A 283 19.82 7.85 24.94
N PRO A 284 21.09 7.47 24.76
CA PRO A 284 21.50 6.14 24.29
C PRO A 284 21.07 4.98 25.22
N ALA A 285 20.48 5.28 26.38
CA ALA A 285 19.92 4.29 27.30
C ALA A 285 18.57 3.68 26.83
N ALA A 286 17.85 4.30 25.89
CA ALA A 286 16.53 3.83 25.46
C ALA A 286 16.57 2.61 24.51
N ILE A 287 17.73 2.26 23.95
CA ILE A 287 17.87 1.14 23.00
C ILE A 287 18.01 -0.22 23.71
N ALA A 288 18.30 -0.24 25.02
CA ALA A 288 18.58 -1.48 25.75
C ALA A 288 17.34 -2.13 26.42
N ALA A 289 16.19 -1.45 26.47
CA ALA A 289 15.03 -1.92 27.23
C ALA A 289 14.32 -3.18 26.69
N PRO A 290 14.18 -3.42 25.36
CA PRO A 290 13.49 -4.62 24.88
C PRO A 290 14.30 -5.91 25.05
N TYR A 291 15.63 -5.80 25.17
CA TYR A 291 16.52 -6.97 25.21
C TYR A 291 16.80 -7.49 26.63
N ALA A 292 16.56 -6.70 27.68
CA ALA A 292 16.76 -7.12 29.06
C ALA A 292 15.62 -8.03 29.59
N LEU A 293 14.39 -7.87 29.09
CA LEU A 293 13.24 -8.68 29.52
C LEU A 293 13.26 -10.12 28.98
N GLY A 294 13.88 -10.35 27.82
CA GLY A 294 14.01 -11.69 27.23
C GLY A 294 14.96 -12.63 27.99
N PHE A 295 16.00 -12.08 28.63
CA PHE A 295 17.00 -12.87 29.34
C PHE A 295 16.56 -13.31 30.75
N VAL A 296 15.68 -12.56 31.41
CA VAL A 296 15.19 -12.90 32.76
C VAL A 296 14.18 -14.07 32.72
N GLY A 297 13.42 -14.23 31.64
CA GLY A 297 12.44 -15.31 31.50
C GLY A 297 13.00 -16.65 30.98
N ALA A 298 13.97 -16.62 30.06
CA ALA A 298 14.41 -17.83 29.35
C ALA A 298 15.44 -18.69 30.13
N VAL A 299 16.26 -18.08 30.99
CA VAL A 299 17.32 -18.78 31.72
C VAL A 299 16.79 -19.66 32.87
N PRO A 300 15.79 -19.23 33.68
CA PRO A 300 15.25 -20.08 34.75
C PRO A 300 14.48 -21.30 34.21
N LEU A 301 13.72 -21.14 33.13
CA LEU A 301 12.87 -22.20 32.54
C LEU A 301 13.69 -23.33 31.89
N THR A 302 14.80 -22.99 31.23
CA THR A 302 15.68 -23.98 30.60
C THR A 302 16.49 -24.77 31.64
N LEU A 303 16.96 -24.11 32.71
CA LEU A 303 17.63 -24.77 33.83
C LEU A 303 16.69 -25.65 34.65
N TRP A 304 15.43 -25.24 34.84
CA TRP A 304 14.40 -26.05 35.49
C TRP A 304 14.02 -27.30 34.68
N ARG A 305 13.85 -27.17 33.35
CA ARG A 305 13.61 -28.32 32.46
C ARG A 305 14.80 -29.30 32.45
N ARG A 306 16.04 -28.80 32.52
CA ARG A 306 17.24 -29.64 32.54
C ARG A 306 17.39 -30.41 33.86
N ARG A 307 17.05 -29.81 35.00
CA ARG A 307 17.04 -30.49 36.32
C ARG A 307 15.95 -31.57 36.43
N ARG A 308 14.77 -31.38 35.83
CA ARG A 308 13.72 -32.42 35.83
C ARG A 308 14.10 -33.66 35.00
N ARG A 309 14.77 -33.48 33.86
CA ARG A 309 15.19 -34.61 33.00
C ARG A 309 16.34 -35.45 33.58
N SER A 310 17.14 -34.91 34.49
CA SER A 310 18.21 -35.68 35.15
C SER A 310 17.70 -36.55 36.30
N ARG A 311 16.56 -36.21 36.92
CA ARG A 311 15.95 -37.01 38.01
C ARG A 311 15.18 -38.23 37.51
N SER A 312 14.70 -38.22 36.27
CA SER A 312 14.01 -39.34 35.62
C SER A 312 14.94 -40.40 35.00
N ARG A 313 16.25 -40.28 35.20
CA ARG A 313 17.26 -41.27 34.72
C ARG A 313 18.06 -41.91 35.86
N ALA A 314 17.72 -41.63 37.11
CA ALA A 314 18.39 -42.16 38.30
C ALA A 314 17.41 -42.84 39.28
N GLY A 315 16.29 -43.34 38.77
CA GLY A 315 15.32 -44.19 39.49
C GLY A 315 14.99 -45.39 38.64
#